data_AF-E2BQ81-F1
#
_entry.id   AF-E2BQ81-F1
#
_cell.length_a   1.000
_cell.length_b   1.000
_cell.length_c   1.000
_cell.angle_alpha   90.00
_cell.angle_beta   90.00
_cell.angle_gamma   90.00
#
_symmetry.space_group_name_H-M   'P 1'
#
loop_
_entity.id
_entity.type
_entity.pdbx_description
1 polymer ?
#
loop_
_entity_poly.entity_id
_entity_poly.type
_entity_poly.pdbx_seq_one_letter_code
_entity_poly.pdbx_strand_id
1 'polypeptide(L)' 'RFIRYEVLDEDGDVILEWDPLDEEEVTFKVTARTLGYVGIGFNEKTYMKGADILLAWVDDHTGAVNLL' A
#
# COMPACT_ATOMS: atom_id res chain seq x y z
N ARG A 1 -17.00 1.15 1.80
CA ARG A 1 -16.93 0.71 0.38
C ARG A 1 -15.86 1.57 -0.25
N PHE A 2 -14.76 1.02 -0.79
CA PHE A 2 -13.75 1.87 -1.41
C PHE A 2 -14.31 2.54 -2.69
N ILE A 3 -14.11 3.85 -2.81
CA ILE A 3 -14.62 4.65 -3.94
C ILE A 3 -13.50 5.17 -4.85
N ARG A 4 -12.25 5.06 -4.40
CA ARG A 4 -11.04 5.30 -5.19
C ARG A 4 -10.36 3.97 -5.48
N TYR A 5 -9.74 3.88 -6.65
CA TYR A 5 -9.07 2.71 -7.17
C TYR A 5 -7.96 3.18 -8.10
N GLU A 6 -6.73 2.71 -7.88
CA GLU A 6 -5.58 2.99 -8.72
C GLU A 6 -4.74 1.73 -8.91
N VAL A 7 -4.27 1.54 -10.14
CA VAL A 7 -3.25 0.53 -10.46
C VAL A 7 -1.90 1.22 -10.45
N LEU A 8 -0.96 0.73 -9.64
CA LEU A 8 0.30 1.41 -9.38
C LEU A 8 1.46 0.92 -10.27
N ASP A 9 1.25 -0.14 -11.03
CA ASP A 9 2.20 -0.74 -11.95
C ASP A 9 1.59 -1.00 -13.34
N GLU A 10 2.42 -1.35 -14.32
CA GLU A 10 1.94 -1.57 -15.69
C GLU A 10 1.20 -2.92 -15.84
N ASP A 11 1.51 -3.90 -14.98
CA ASP A 11 1.01 -5.28 -15.09
C ASP A 11 -0.30 -5.51 -14.33
N GLY A 12 -0.73 -4.56 -13.49
CA GLY A 12 -1.93 -4.70 -12.67
C GLY A 12 -1.72 -5.54 -11.41
N ASP A 13 -0.47 -5.77 -11.02
CA ASP A 13 -0.11 -6.61 -9.89
C ASP A 13 -0.08 -5.83 -8.57
N VAL A 14 -0.14 -4.50 -8.59
CA VAL A 14 -0.22 -3.63 -7.40
C VAL A 14 -1.42 -2.69 -7.51
N ILE A 15 -2.41 -2.92 -6.65
CA ILE A 15 -3.67 -2.19 -6.62
C ILE A 15 -3.82 -1.46 -5.29
N LEU A 16 -4.16 -0.18 -5.35
CA LEU A 16 -4.49 0.67 -4.21
C LEU A 16 -5.96 1.08 -4.25
N GLU A 17 -6.69 0.83 -3.16
CA GLU A 17 -8.08 1.20 -2.99
C GLU A 17 -8.25 2.01 -1.70
N TRP A 18 -9.03 3.09 -1.72
CA TRP A 18 -9.32 3.89 -0.52
C TRP A 18 -10.65 4.64 -0.59
N ASP A 19 -11.11 5.12 0.56
CA ASP A 19 -12.28 5.97 0.70
C ASP A 19 -11.95 7.16 1.62
N PRO A 20 -11.82 8.38 1.08
CA PRO A 20 -11.47 9.58 1.86
C PRO A 20 -12.69 10.31 2.43
N LEU A 21 -13.87 9.66 2.48
CA LEU A 21 -15.10 10.32 2.95
C LEU A 21 -15.21 10.41 4.48
N ASP A 22 -14.43 9.62 5.21
CA ASP A 22 -14.34 9.76 6.66
C ASP A 22 -13.44 10.95 7.01
N GLU A 23 -13.87 11.77 7.98
CA GLU A 23 -13.20 13.02 8.35
C GLU A 23 -12.02 12.82 9.30
N GLU A 24 -11.95 11.68 9.99
CA GLU A 24 -10.92 11.39 11.00
C GLU A 24 -9.82 10.48 10.47
N GLU A 25 -10.17 9.47 9.67
CA GLU A 25 -9.21 8.50 9.14
C GLU A 25 -9.46 8.12 7.68
N VAL A 26 -8.41 7.67 6.99
CA VAL A 26 -8.55 7.08 5.64
C VAL A 26 -8.05 5.65 5.68
N THR A 27 -8.94 4.70 5.37
CA THR A 27 -8.54 3.30 5.22
C THR A 27 -8.00 3.07 3.81
N PHE A 28 -6.74 2.64 3.74
CA PHE A 28 -6.11 2.18 2.51
C PHE A 28 -6.08 0.66 2.47
N LYS A 29 -6.46 0.08 1.33
CA LYS A 29 -6.29 -1.34 1.03
C LYS A 29 -5.31 -1.48 -0.12
N VAL A 30 -4.24 -2.24 0.11
CA VAL A 30 -3.27 -2.59 -0.93
C VAL A 30 -3.30 -4.07 -1.18
N THR A 31 -3.45 -4.43 -2.46
CA THR A 31 -3.37 -5.79 -2.95
C THR A 31 -2.18 -5.86 -3.88
N ALA A 32 -1.20 -6.69 -3.55
CA ALA A 32 0.01 -6.86 -4.35
C ALA A 32 0.30 -8.33 -4.60
N ARG A 33 0.65 -8.69 -5.84
CA ARG A 33 1.21 -10.00 -6.17
C ARG A 33 2.74 -9.92 -6.09
N THR A 34 3.31 -10.37 -4.98
CA THR A 34 4.77 -10.34 -4.77
C THR A 34 5.23 -11.48 -3.87
N LEU A 35 6.51 -11.85 -3.98
CA LEU A 35 7.22 -12.74 -3.04
C LEU A 35 8.11 -11.94 -2.06
N GLY A 36 8.08 -10.62 -2.15
CA GLY A 36 8.86 -9.72 -1.30
C GLY A 36 7.95 -8.92 -0.37
N TYR A 37 8.30 -7.65 -0.20
CA TYR A 37 7.53 -6.69 0.58
C TYR A 37 6.80 -5.70 -0.32
N VAL A 38 5.81 -5.04 0.26
CA VAL A 38 5.15 -3.86 -0.31
C VAL A 38 5.50 -2.65 0.54
N GLY A 39 5.89 -1.55 -0.09
CA GLY A 39 6.10 -0.26 0.56
C GLY A 39 5.13 0.77 -0.01
N ILE A 40 4.41 1.49 0.85
CA ILE A 40 3.50 2.58 0.46
C ILE A 40 4.01 3.84 1.14
N GLY A 41 4.14 4.92 0.36
CA GLY A 41 4.60 6.21 0.84
C GLY A 41 3.56 7.30 0.62
N PHE A 42 3.42 8.19 1.60
CA PHE A 42 2.62 9.42 1.51
C PHE A 42 3.55 10.63 1.46
N ASN A 43 3.36 11.49 0.46
CA ASN A 43 4.15 12.69 0.28
C ASN A 43 3.49 13.68 -0.70
N GLU A 44 4.12 14.85 -0.84
CA GLU A 44 3.75 15.88 -1.83
C GLU A 44 4.56 15.76 -3.14
N LYS A 45 5.36 14.70 -3.32
CA LYS A 45 6.37 14.59 -4.40
C LYS A 45 6.30 13.23 -5.08
N THR A 46 6.72 13.14 -6.33
CA THR A 46 6.65 11.87 -7.08
C THR A 46 7.79 10.88 -6.78
N TYR A 47 8.51 11.03 -5.66
CA TYR A 47 9.63 10.15 -5.28
C TYR A 47 9.63 9.82 -3.78
N MET A 48 10.17 8.66 -3.41
CA MET A 48 10.09 8.12 -2.03
C MET A 48 10.93 8.87 -0.99
N LYS A 49 11.97 9.61 -1.39
CA LYS A 49 12.85 10.32 -0.45
C LYS A 49 12.07 11.38 0.35
N GLY A 50 11.97 11.16 1.66
CA GLY A 50 11.27 12.06 2.59
C GLY A 50 9.76 11.84 2.64
N ALA A 51 9.26 10.72 2.12
CA ALA A 51 7.88 10.28 2.35
C ALA A 51 7.72 9.65 3.74
N ASP A 52 6.50 9.71 4.27
CA ASP A 52 6.09 8.85 5.37
C ASP A 52 5.75 7.47 4.79
N ILE A 53 6.48 6.44 5.22
CA ILE A 53 6.45 5.12 4.58
C ILE A 53 6.00 4.06 5.56
N LEU A 54 5.14 3.16 5.08
CA LEU A 54 4.80 1.88 5.70
C LEU A 54 5.36 0.75 4.84
N LEU A 55 5.93 -0.27 5.47
CA LEU A 55 6.45 -1.45 4.81
C LEU A 55 5.82 -2.71 5.39
N ALA A 56 5.22 -3.55 4.54
CA ALA A 56 4.56 -4.78 4.96
C ALA A 56 5.02 -5.98 4.14
N TRP A 57 5.10 -7.15 4.77
CA TRP A 57 5.43 -8.41 4.11
C TRP A 57 4.84 -9.61 4.85
N VAL A 58 4.73 -10.72 4.13
CA VAL A 58 4.48 -12.04 4.71
C VAL A 58 5.80 -12.78 4.74
N ASP A 59 6.17 -13.30 5.90
CA ASP A 59 7.36 -14.14 6.03
C ASP A 59 7.08 -15.52 5.40
N ASP A 60 7.81 -15.87 4.34
CA ASP A 60 7.59 -17.11 3.57
C ASP A 60 7.83 -18.40 4.37
N HIS A 61 8.58 -18.34 5.47
CA HIS A 61 8.88 -19.51 6.28
C HIS A 61 7.80 -19.78 7.33
N THR A 62 7.23 -18.70 7.88
CA THR A 62 6.33 -18.77 9.04
C THR A 62 4.88 -18.40 8.69
N GLY A 63 4.64 -17.72 7.57
CA GLY A 63 3.37 -17.12 7.19
C GLY A 63 2.99 -15.90 8.03
N ALA A 64 3.89 -15.40 8.88
CA ALA A 64 3.61 -14.26 9.75
C ALA A 64 3.52 -12.96 8.94
N VAL A 65 2.56 -12.11 9.30
CA VAL A 65 2.43 -10.75 8.75
C VAL A 65 3.30 -9.80 9.56
N ASN A 66 4.14 -9.03 8.89
CA ASN A 66 5.02 -8.05 9.49
C ASN A 66 4.72 -6.66 8.94
N LEU A 67 4.91 -5.64 9.78
CA LEU A 67 4.73 -4.23 9.46
C LEU A 67 5.88 -3.42 10.10
N LEU A 68 6.46 -2.51 9.34
CA LEU A 68 7.47 -1.54 9.76
C LEU A 68 7.03 -0.12 9.42
#